data_AF-A0A7C5SHP7-F1
#
_entry.id   AF-A0A7C5SHP7-F1
#
_cell.length_a   1.000
_cell.length_b   1.000
_cell.length_c   1.000
_cell.angle_alpha   90.00
_cell.angle_beta   90.00
_cell.angle_gamma   90.00
#
_symmetry.space_group_name_H-M   'P 1'
#
loop_
_entity.id
_entity.type
_entity.pdbx_description
1 polymer ?
#
loop_
_entity_poly.entity_id
_entity_poly.type
_entity_poly.pdbx_seq_one_letter_code
_entity_poly.pdbx_strand_id
1 'polypeptide(L)'
;MPVKMGVAADLALVAAYLLALLVLARRRRKSGAGEYLLAGRSLTLPAFVATLVSTWYGGVLGVGEYSYLHGLSNWLALGGPYYLAGLVFAFLLAGRVRRSDLVTVPDRLLEDHGPGVAALGSVLVFVNMLPAAYLLMLGVLAHRLLGIPATLGVVLFAALSVALVAGAGFRTVVRHNGLQFVLMYGCFALLLPVALVRAGG
;
A
#
# COMPACT_ATOMS: atom_id res chain seq x y z
N MET A 1 6.84 30.78 -19.00
CA MET A 1 5.42 30.45 -19.26
C MET A 1 5.36 29.46 -20.42
N PRO A 2 5.39 28.15 -20.12
CA PRO A 2 4.37 27.22 -20.63
C PRO A 2 4.13 26.05 -19.62
N VAL A 3 3.50 26.33 -18.46
CA VAL A 3 3.30 25.31 -17.40
C VAL A 3 1.82 25.18 -16.98
N LYS A 4 0.93 26.10 -17.40
CA LYS A 4 -0.43 26.18 -16.86
C LYS A 4 -1.41 25.10 -17.34
N MET A 5 -1.16 24.48 -18.50
CA MET A 5 -2.10 23.50 -19.09
C MET A 5 -1.92 22.07 -18.53
N GLY A 6 -0.73 21.72 -18.03
CA GLY A 6 -0.45 20.42 -17.41
C GLY A 6 -1.09 20.27 -16.02
N VAL A 7 -1.01 21.33 -15.19
CA VAL A 7 -1.51 21.29 -13.81
C VAL A 7 -3.01 21.03 -13.75
N ALA A 8 -3.81 21.62 -14.64
CA ALA A 8 -5.26 21.38 -14.66
C ALA A 8 -5.60 19.91 -15.00
N ALA A 9 -4.88 19.31 -15.94
CA ALA A 9 -5.03 17.90 -16.29
C ALA A 9 -4.58 16.98 -15.14
N ASP A 10 -3.46 17.29 -14.49
CA ASP A 10 -2.95 16.54 -13.34
C ASP A 10 -3.95 16.56 -12.17
N LEU A 11 -4.50 17.73 -11.86
CA LEU A 11 -5.53 17.89 -10.84
C LEU A 11 -6.82 17.15 -11.19
N ALA A 12 -7.24 17.17 -12.46
CA ALA A 12 -8.39 16.40 -12.92
C ALA A 12 -8.18 14.89 -12.75
N LEU A 13 -6.99 14.37 -13.06
CA LEU A 13 -6.63 12.97 -12.86
C LEU A 13 -6.63 12.58 -11.38
N VAL A 14 -6.04 13.42 -10.51
CA VAL A 14 -6.05 13.20 -9.06
C VAL A 14 -7.48 13.21 -8.52
N ALA A 15 -8.29 14.19 -8.92
CA ALA A 15 -9.70 14.27 -8.52
C ALA A 15 -10.51 13.05 -8.99
N ALA A 16 -10.30 12.59 -10.23
CA ALA A 16 -10.93 11.39 -10.76
C ALA A 16 -10.53 10.13 -9.97
N TYR A 17 -9.25 10.00 -9.61
CA TYR A 17 -8.76 8.91 -8.77
C TYR A 17 -9.39 8.93 -7.37
N LEU A 18 -9.40 10.08 -6.69
CA LEU A 18 -10.01 10.23 -5.38
C LEU A 18 -11.52 9.94 -5.41
N LEU A 19 -12.22 10.40 -6.46
CA LEU A 19 -13.63 10.10 -6.66
C LEU A 19 -13.86 8.60 -6.86
N ALA A 20 -13.01 7.92 -7.64
CA ALA A 20 -13.08 6.47 -7.82
C ALA A 20 -12.91 5.74 -6.47
N LEU A 21 -11.98 6.16 -5.62
CA LEU A 21 -11.82 5.60 -4.28
C LEU A 21 -13.09 5.79 -3.42
N LEU A 22 -13.70 6.97 -3.45
CA LEU A 22 -14.94 7.25 -2.72
C LEU A 22 -16.10 6.37 -3.21
N VAL A 23 -16.25 6.21 -4.53
CA VAL A 23 -17.27 5.34 -5.13
C VAL A 23 -17.07 3.89 -4.70
N LEU A 24 -15.82 3.39 -4.71
CA LEU A 24 -15.49 2.03 -4.30
C LEU A 24 -15.71 1.78 -2.80
N ALA A 25 -15.58 2.83 -1.98
CA ALA A 25 -15.80 2.79 -0.53
C ALA A 25 -17.29 2.77 -0.14
N ARG A 26 -18.20 3.23 -1.01
CA ARG A 26 -19.63 3.44 -0.69
C ARG A 26 -20.45 2.16 -0.41
N ARG A 27 -19.91 0.95 -0.63
CA ARG A 27 -20.72 -0.27 -0.45
C ARG A 27 -21.03 -0.55 1.02
N ARG A 28 -22.23 -1.07 1.26
CA ARG A 28 -22.72 -1.41 2.61
C ARG A 28 -21.78 -2.35 3.34
N ARG A 29 -21.51 -2.01 4.60
CA ARG A 29 -20.83 -2.84 5.59
C ARG A 29 -21.60 -4.15 5.74
N LYS A 30 -20.89 -5.26 5.67
CA LYS A 30 -21.37 -6.53 6.22
C LYS A 30 -20.91 -6.61 7.68
N SER A 31 -21.77 -7.12 8.56
CA SER A 31 -21.57 -7.12 10.01
C SER A 31 -20.60 -8.22 10.45
N GLY A 32 -19.84 -7.96 11.53
CA GLY A 32 -18.97 -8.94 12.18
C GLY A 32 -17.47 -8.65 12.03
N ALA A 33 -16.69 -9.00 13.06
CA ALA A 33 -15.25 -8.75 13.09
C ALA A 33 -14.49 -9.51 11.99
N GLY A 34 -14.83 -10.78 11.74
CA GLY A 34 -14.20 -11.58 10.68
C GLY A 34 -14.48 -11.04 9.27
N GLU A 35 -15.63 -10.41 9.05
CA GLU A 35 -15.96 -9.78 7.78
C GLU A 35 -15.24 -8.42 7.64
N TYR A 36 -15.15 -7.65 8.72
CA TYR A 36 -14.46 -6.37 8.75
C TYR A 36 -12.94 -6.51 8.59
N LEU A 37 -12.33 -7.49 9.26
CA LEU A 37 -10.88 -7.70 9.28
C LEU A 37 -10.40 -8.62 8.14
N LEU A 38 -11.16 -9.66 7.80
CA LEU A 38 -10.69 -10.73 6.89
C LEU A 38 -11.54 -10.89 5.63
N ALA A 39 -12.57 -10.04 5.42
CA ALA A 39 -13.55 -10.21 4.35
C ALA A 39 -14.16 -11.63 4.31
N GLY A 40 -14.30 -12.26 5.49
CA GLY A 40 -14.81 -13.62 5.64
C GLY A 40 -13.89 -14.69 5.02
N ARG A 41 -12.60 -14.40 4.83
CA ARG A 41 -11.61 -15.28 4.17
C ARG A 41 -12.03 -15.74 2.77
N SER A 42 -12.83 -14.91 2.08
CA SER A 42 -13.49 -15.26 0.81
C SER A 42 -12.86 -14.59 -0.42
N LEU A 43 -11.59 -14.15 -0.31
CA LEU A 43 -10.90 -13.51 -1.43
C LEU A 43 -10.52 -14.52 -2.51
N THR A 44 -10.77 -14.15 -3.76
CA THR A 44 -10.23 -14.87 -4.91
C THR A 44 -8.73 -14.65 -5.01
N LEU A 45 -8.02 -15.59 -5.64
CA LEU A 45 -6.57 -15.49 -5.82
C LEU A 45 -6.15 -14.17 -6.51
N PRO A 46 -6.79 -13.71 -7.61
CA PRO A 46 -6.40 -12.44 -8.23
C PRO A 46 -6.59 -11.23 -7.29
N ALA A 47 -7.69 -11.19 -6.54
CA ALA A 47 -7.94 -10.10 -5.59
C ALA A 47 -6.94 -10.11 -4.42
N PHE A 48 -6.56 -11.31 -3.97
CA PHE A 48 -5.53 -11.49 -2.95
C PHE A 48 -4.16 -10.99 -3.45
N VAL A 49 -3.74 -11.39 -4.65
CA VAL A 49 -2.47 -10.94 -5.26
C VAL A 49 -2.47 -9.43 -5.46
N ALA A 50 -3.54 -8.86 -6.03
CA ALA A 50 -3.65 -7.42 -6.25
C ALA A 50 -3.57 -6.63 -4.93
N THR A 51 -4.20 -7.15 -3.88
CA THR A 51 -4.13 -6.58 -2.53
C THR A 51 -2.72 -6.64 -1.98
N LEU A 52 -2.09 -7.82 -2.00
CA LEU A 52 -0.76 -8.03 -1.45
C LEU A 52 0.26 -7.12 -2.14
N VAL A 53 0.29 -7.11 -3.47
CA VAL A 53 1.25 -6.32 -4.24
C VAL A 53 1.08 -4.82 -4.00
N SER A 54 -0.16 -4.32 -4.02
CA SER A 54 -0.43 -2.88 -3.84
C SER A 54 -0.07 -2.40 -2.43
N THR A 55 -0.23 -3.25 -1.41
CA THR A 55 0.15 -2.91 -0.03
C THR A 55 1.64 -2.63 0.14
N TRP A 56 2.50 -3.28 -0.64
CA TRP A 56 3.95 -3.09 -0.56
C TRP A 56 4.47 -1.95 -1.46
N TYR A 57 3.59 -1.28 -2.20
CA TYR A 57 4.01 -0.33 -3.22
C TYR A 57 4.22 1.11 -2.74
N GLY A 58 3.96 1.42 -1.46
CA GLY A 58 3.99 2.82 -1.01
C GLY A 58 5.37 3.49 -1.01
N GLY A 59 6.48 2.75 -1.20
CA GLY A 59 7.85 3.25 -1.13
C GLY A 59 8.39 3.90 -2.41
N VAL A 60 7.54 4.13 -3.42
CA VAL A 60 7.97 4.38 -4.81
C VAL A 60 8.95 5.55 -5.00
N LEU A 61 8.78 6.66 -4.27
CA LEU A 61 9.70 7.81 -4.42
C LEU A 61 11.09 7.48 -3.88
N GLY A 62 11.18 6.84 -2.71
CA GLY A 62 12.46 6.45 -2.12
C GLY A 62 13.16 5.34 -2.90
N VAL A 63 12.40 4.34 -3.37
CA VAL A 63 12.93 3.28 -4.23
C VAL A 63 13.40 3.83 -5.57
N GLY A 64 12.66 4.79 -6.14
CA GLY A 64 13.03 5.48 -7.36
C GLY A 64 14.32 6.31 -7.20
N GLU A 65 14.43 7.08 -6.12
CA GLU A 65 15.63 7.84 -5.78
C GLU A 65 16.85 6.93 -5.59
N TYR A 66 16.72 5.84 -4.82
CA TYR A 66 17.82 4.89 -4.62
C TYR A 66 18.22 4.21 -5.93
N SER A 67 17.25 3.83 -6.77
CA SER A 67 17.51 3.26 -8.09
C SER A 67 18.22 4.25 -9.02
N TYR A 68 17.88 5.54 -8.95
CA TYR A 68 18.55 6.58 -9.72
C TYR A 68 20.00 6.78 -9.28
N LEU A 69 20.27 6.76 -7.97
CA LEU A 69 21.60 6.99 -7.42
C LEU A 69 22.51 5.76 -7.48
N HIS A 70 21.96 4.56 -7.35
CA HIS A 70 22.72 3.32 -7.16
C HIS A 70 22.37 2.20 -8.15
N GLY A 71 21.49 2.46 -9.12
CA GLY A 71 21.14 1.52 -10.19
C GLY A 71 20.68 0.15 -9.67
N LEU A 72 21.30 -0.90 -10.19
CA LEU A 72 20.95 -2.28 -9.88
C LEU A 72 21.20 -2.67 -8.41
N SER A 73 22.03 -1.93 -7.68
CA SER A 73 22.26 -2.14 -6.24
C SER A 73 20.94 -2.13 -5.46
N ASN A 74 19.98 -1.30 -5.87
CA ASN A 74 18.64 -1.26 -5.27
C ASN A 74 17.98 -2.65 -5.22
N TRP A 75 18.10 -3.39 -6.32
CA TRP A 75 17.49 -4.71 -6.45
C TRP A 75 18.19 -5.73 -5.54
N LEU A 76 19.51 -5.67 -5.40
CA LEU A 76 20.25 -6.55 -4.49
C LEU A 76 20.02 -6.22 -3.02
N ALA A 77 19.91 -4.93 -2.68
CA ALA A 77 19.72 -4.47 -1.31
C ALA A 77 18.29 -4.70 -0.80
N LEU A 78 17.28 -4.44 -1.65
CA LEU A 78 15.87 -4.44 -1.24
C LEU A 78 15.06 -5.58 -1.87
N GLY A 79 15.32 -5.93 -3.13
CA GLY A 79 14.53 -6.89 -3.89
C GLY A 79 14.89 -8.35 -3.60
N GLY A 80 16.15 -8.73 -3.85
CA GLY A 80 16.64 -10.10 -3.75
C GLY A 80 16.36 -10.76 -2.40
N PRO A 81 16.80 -10.17 -1.26
CA PRO A 81 16.53 -10.70 0.07
C PRO A 81 15.04 -10.81 0.38
N TYR A 82 14.24 -9.84 -0.05
CA TYR A 82 12.79 -9.84 0.14
C TYR A 82 12.12 -11.01 -0.59
N TYR A 83 12.45 -11.22 -1.87
CA TYR A 83 11.91 -12.34 -2.64
C TYR A 83 12.36 -13.69 -2.10
N LEU A 84 13.63 -13.82 -1.68
CA LEU A 84 14.13 -15.04 -1.06
C LEU A 84 13.35 -15.36 0.22
N ALA A 85 13.20 -14.39 1.12
CA ALA A 85 12.41 -14.55 2.34
C ALA A 85 10.94 -14.88 2.03
N GLY A 86 10.36 -14.26 1.00
CA GLY A 86 9.01 -14.54 0.53
C GLY A 86 8.84 -15.98 0.03
N LEU A 87 9.80 -16.51 -0.72
CA LEU A 87 9.80 -17.91 -1.17
C LEU A 87 9.93 -18.87 0.01
N VAL A 88 10.85 -18.60 0.93
CA VAL A 88 11.00 -19.39 2.16
C VAL A 88 9.69 -19.42 2.95
N PHE A 89 9.04 -18.26 3.13
CA PHE A 89 7.75 -18.18 3.79
C PHE A 89 6.68 -18.98 3.04
N ALA A 90 6.58 -18.84 1.71
CA ALA A 90 5.57 -19.50 0.88
C ALA A 90 5.67 -21.03 0.96
N PHE A 91 6.87 -21.59 0.87
CA PHE A 91 7.06 -23.04 0.83
C PHE A 91 7.10 -23.69 2.23
N LEU A 92 7.66 -23.02 3.23
CA LEU A 92 7.87 -23.64 4.55
C LEU A 92 6.81 -23.23 5.58
N LEU A 93 6.33 -21.98 5.55
CA LEU A 93 5.56 -21.40 6.65
C LEU A 93 4.08 -21.21 6.31
N ALA A 94 3.73 -20.82 5.08
CA ALA A 94 2.37 -20.46 4.69
C ALA A 94 1.34 -21.56 4.98
N GLY A 95 1.69 -22.83 4.74
CA GLY A 95 0.81 -23.96 5.05
C GLY A 95 0.57 -24.17 6.55
N ARG A 96 1.57 -23.89 7.40
CA ARG A 96 1.44 -23.96 8.87
C ARG A 96 0.59 -22.80 9.39
N VAL A 97 0.88 -21.58 8.94
CA VAL A 97 0.14 -20.36 9.30
C VAL A 97 -1.33 -20.46 8.91
N ARG A 98 -1.64 -21.04 7.74
CA ARG A 98 -3.04 -21.23 7.32
C ARG A 98 -3.84 -22.15 8.23
N ARG A 99 -3.19 -23.10 8.92
CA ARG A 99 -3.84 -24.07 9.81
C ARG A 99 -4.03 -23.59 11.25
N SER A 100 -3.34 -22.54 11.68
CA SER A 100 -3.39 -22.09 13.09
C SER A 100 -4.67 -21.33 13.44
N ASP A 101 -5.52 -20.97 12.47
CA ASP A 101 -6.74 -20.14 12.61
C ASP A 101 -6.58 -18.76 13.28
N LEU A 102 -5.42 -18.48 13.86
CA LEU A 102 -5.00 -17.18 14.38
C LEU A 102 -5.15 -16.06 13.36
N VAL A 103 -5.46 -14.87 13.89
CA VAL A 103 -5.72 -13.68 13.07
C VAL A 103 -4.48 -12.81 12.96
N THR A 104 -3.65 -12.78 14.01
CA THR A 104 -2.49 -11.88 14.11
C THR A 104 -1.24 -12.57 14.65
N VAL A 105 -0.07 -11.95 14.44
CA VAL A 105 1.21 -12.42 15.01
C VAL A 105 1.18 -12.37 16.55
N PRO A 106 0.67 -11.31 17.21
CA PRO A 106 0.54 -11.31 18.66
C PRO A 106 -0.32 -12.44 19.24
N ASP A 107 -1.36 -12.90 18.53
CA ASP A 107 -2.15 -14.06 18.99
C ASP A 107 -1.27 -15.31 19.09
N ARG A 108 -0.35 -15.49 18.15
CA ARG A 108 0.61 -16.61 18.19
C ARG A 108 1.56 -16.50 19.38
N LEU A 109 2.04 -15.29 19.65
CA LEU A 109 2.89 -15.02 20.81
C LEU A 109 2.14 -15.26 22.12
N LEU A 110 0.84 -14.99 22.16
CA LEU A 110 0.00 -15.28 23.32
C LEU A 110 -0.09 -16.78 23.58
N GLU A 111 -0.33 -17.58 22.54
CA GLU A 111 -0.39 -19.04 22.65
C GLU A 111 0.95 -19.65 23.11
N ASP A 112 2.06 -19.21 22.51
CA ASP A 112 3.36 -19.86 22.70
C ASP A 112 4.15 -19.29 23.91
N HIS A 113 3.92 -18.03 24.28
CA HIS A 113 4.77 -17.29 25.23
C HIS A 113 4.01 -16.47 26.30
N GLY A 114 2.67 -16.45 26.24
CA GLY A 114 1.84 -15.78 27.24
C GLY A 114 1.70 -14.25 27.06
N PRO A 115 0.96 -13.59 27.98
CA PRO A 115 0.43 -12.25 27.76
C PRO A 115 1.47 -11.14 27.72
N GLY A 116 2.57 -11.25 28.49
CA GLY A 116 3.62 -10.23 28.51
C GLY A 116 4.34 -10.10 27.16
N VAL A 117 4.71 -11.24 26.56
CA VAL A 117 5.36 -11.29 25.24
C VAL A 117 4.38 -10.87 24.14
N ALA A 118 3.12 -11.29 24.23
CA ALA A 118 2.08 -10.88 23.29
C ALA A 118 1.82 -9.36 23.31
N ALA A 119 1.83 -8.74 24.50
CA ALA A 119 1.67 -7.29 24.65
C ALA A 119 2.84 -6.53 23.99
N LEU A 120 4.08 -6.95 24.27
CA LEU A 120 5.25 -6.37 23.62
C LEU A 120 5.20 -6.55 22.10
N GLY A 121 4.88 -7.74 21.63
CA GLY A 121 4.72 -8.03 20.21
C GLY A 121 3.64 -7.19 19.54
N SER A 122 2.51 -6.95 20.22
CA SER A 122 1.45 -6.06 19.74
C SER A 122 1.94 -4.63 19.54
N VAL A 123 2.70 -4.08 20.50
CA VAL A 123 3.28 -2.74 20.39
C VAL A 123 4.27 -2.66 19.23
N LEU A 124 5.15 -3.64 19.09
CA LEU A 124 6.15 -3.67 18.01
C LEU A 124 5.49 -3.78 16.64
N VAL A 125 4.50 -4.65 16.49
CA VAL A 125 3.72 -4.79 15.25
C VAL A 125 2.96 -3.49 14.95
N PHE A 126 2.37 -2.86 15.96
CA PHE A 126 1.68 -1.57 15.79
C PHE A 126 2.62 -0.48 15.27
N VAL A 127 3.81 -0.33 15.88
CA VAL A 127 4.82 0.65 15.44
C VAL A 127 5.29 0.35 14.02
N ASN A 128 5.53 -0.93 13.68
CA ASN A 128 5.94 -1.33 12.34
C ASN A 128 4.88 -1.02 11.27
N MET A 129 3.60 -1.11 11.61
CA MET A 129 2.47 -0.85 10.71
C MET A 129 2.20 0.64 10.49
N LEU A 130 2.89 1.55 11.19
CA LEU A 130 2.71 2.99 11.00
C LEU A 130 3.20 3.42 9.61
N PRO A 131 2.33 3.98 8.75
CA PRO A 131 2.66 4.30 7.36
C PRO A 131 3.43 5.63 7.21
N ALA A 132 4.42 5.90 8.07
CA ALA A 132 5.06 7.21 8.20
C ALA A 132 5.70 7.68 6.88
N ALA A 133 6.47 6.81 6.22
CA ALA A 133 7.09 7.12 4.94
C ALA A 133 6.04 7.38 3.85
N TYR A 134 4.96 6.62 3.83
CA TYR A 134 3.88 6.76 2.84
C TYR A 134 3.15 8.08 2.98
N LEU A 135 2.82 8.48 4.22
CA LEU A 135 2.19 9.76 4.49
C LEU A 135 3.10 10.93 4.12
N LEU A 136 4.41 10.83 4.42
CA LEU A 136 5.37 11.86 4.04
C LEU A 136 5.45 12.01 2.52
N MET A 137 5.52 10.90 1.76
CA MET A 137 5.52 10.96 0.29
C MET A 137 4.27 11.66 -0.26
N LEU A 138 3.09 11.33 0.28
CA LEU A 138 1.84 12.01 -0.09
C LEU A 138 1.87 13.50 0.25
N GLY A 139 2.42 13.88 1.41
CA GLY A 139 2.59 15.28 1.81
C GLY A 139 3.52 16.06 0.88
N VAL A 140 4.65 15.45 0.47
CA VAL A 140 5.58 16.04 -0.50
C VAL A 140 4.90 16.20 -1.85
N LEU A 141 4.15 15.20 -2.33
CA LEU A 141 3.38 15.31 -3.57
C LEU A 141 2.31 16.41 -3.49
N ALA A 142 1.62 16.53 -2.35
CA ALA A 142 0.64 17.59 -2.10
C ALA A 142 1.29 18.97 -2.20
N HIS A 143 2.47 19.14 -1.59
CA HIS A 143 3.21 20.38 -1.66
C HIS A 143 3.61 20.73 -3.10
N ARG A 144 4.07 19.75 -3.88
CA ARG A 144 4.46 19.94 -5.27
C ARG A 144 3.29 20.27 -6.20
N LEU A 145 2.13 19.64 -6.00
CA LEU A 145 0.97 19.76 -6.89
C LEU A 145 0.04 20.93 -6.51
N LEU A 146 -0.19 21.13 -5.21
CA LEU A 146 -1.18 22.08 -4.69
C LEU A 146 -0.53 23.32 -4.06
N GLY A 147 0.79 23.33 -3.84
CA GLY A 147 1.51 24.42 -3.17
C GLY A 147 1.26 24.53 -1.67
N ILE A 148 0.52 23.59 -1.07
CA ILE A 148 0.22 23.59 0.37
C ILE A 148 1.42 23.13 1.21
N PRO A 149 1.50 23.46 2.51
CA PRO A 149 2.55 22.91 3.38
C PRO A 149 2.52 21.38 3.42
N ALA A 150 3.69 20.72 3.33
CA ALA A 150 3.77 19.26 3.31
C ALA A 150 3.16 18.61 4.57
N THR A 151 3.32 19.25 5.73
CA THR A 151 2.71 18.82 7.01
C THR A 151 1.18 18.82 6.94
N LEU A 152 0.59 19.84 6.31
CA LEU A 152 -0.85 19.89 6.08
C LEU A 152 -1.27 18.76 5.12
N GLY A 153 -0.51 18.52 4.05
CA GLY A 153 -0.74 17.40 3.14
C GLY A 153 -0.74 16.05 3.84
N VAL A 154 0.24 15.79 4.72
CA VAL A 154 0.34 14.59 5.57
C VAL A 154 -0.95 14.40 6.37
N VAL A 155 -1.38 15.44 7.09
CA VAL A 155 -2.58 15.37 7.96
C VAL A 155 -3.84 15.10 7.14
N LEU A 156 -4.02 15.81 6.02
CA LEU A 156 -5.20 15.63 5.16
C LEU A 156 -5.27 14.24 4.55
N PHE A 157 -4.17 13.71 4.04
CA PHE A 157 -4.14 12.36 3.46
C PHE A 157 -4.27 11.27 4.53
N ALA A 158 -3.72 11.47 5.73
CA ALA A 158 -3.93 10.56 6.85
C ALA A 158 -5.41 10.51 7.25
N ALA A 159 -6.04 11.68 7.44
CA ALA A 159 -7.46 11.79 7.79
C ALA A 159 -8.36 11.16 6.72
N LEU A 160 -8.10 11.45 5.44
CA LEU A 160 -8.82 10.85 4.32
C LEU A 160 -8.67 9.32 4.30
N SER A 161 -7.46 8.81 4.47
CA SER A 161 -7.19 7.36 4.47
C SER A 161 -7.92 6.65 5.60
N VAL A 162 -7.89 7.22 6.81
CA VAL A 162 -8.63 6.70 7.96
C VAL A 162 -10.13 6.72 7.68
N ALA A 163 -10.68 7.82 7.17
CA ALA A 163 -12.11 7.93 6.87
C ALA A 163 -12.58 6.91 5.82
N LEU A 164 -11.80 6.69 4.77
CA LEU A 164 -12.10 5.72 3.70
C LEU A 164 -12.13 4.28 4.22
N VAL A 165 -11.23 3.92 5.13
CA VAL A 165 -11.10 2.54 5.64
C VAL A 165 -12.06 2.28 6.81
N ALA A 166 -12.17 3.21 7.76
CA ALA A 166 -12.95 3.06 8.98
C ALA A 166 -14.44 2.76 8.71
N GLY A 167 -15.01 3.35 7.66
CA GLY A 167 -16.41 3.15 7.31
C GLY A 167 -16.76 1.79 6.70
N ALA A 168 -15.79 1.06 6.13
CA ALA A 168 -16.11 0.00 5.17
C ALA A 168 -15.27 -1.30 5.28
N GLY A 169 -14.19 -1.31 6.08
CA GLY A 169 -13.41 -2.51 6.40
C GLY A 169 -12.60 -3.08 5.24
N PHE A 170 -12.07 -4.29 5.42
CA PHE A 170 -11.06 -4.90 4.55
C PHE A 170 -11.52 -5.08 3.09
N ARG A 171 -12.82 -5.32 2.84
CA ARG A 171 -13.34 -5.41 1.45
C ARG A 171 -13.16 -4.11 0.66
N THR A 172 -13.19 -2.96 1.31
CA THR A 172 -12.93 -1.68 0.64
C THR A 172 -11.47 -1.55 0.29
N VAL A 173 -10.58 -1.95 1.19
CA VAL A 173 -9.13 -2.02 0.93
C VAL A 173 -8.85 -2.90 -0.28
N VAL A 174 -9.45 -4.08 -0.36
CA VAL A 174 -9.28 -4.99 -1.52
C VAL A 174 -9.70 -4.35 -2.84
N ARG A 175 -10.80 -3.58 -2.86
CA ARG A 175 -11.26 -2.89 -4.07
C ARG A 175 -10.37 -1.72 -4.45
N HIS A 176 -9.94 -0.92 -3.48
CA HIS A 176 -8.96 0.14 -3.68
C HIS A 176 -7.67 -0.43 -4.24
N ASN A 177 -7.17 -1.51 -3.65
CA ASN A 177 -5.98 -2.20 -4.13
C ASN A 177 -6.15 -2.78 -5.53
N GLY A 178 -7.32 -3.30 -5.88
CA GLY A 178 -7.60 -3.76 -7.24
C GLY A 178 -7.43 -2.64 -8.28
N LEU A 179 -7.97 -1.45 -7.99
CA LEU A 179 -7.78 -0.26 -8.83
C LEU A 179 -6.31 0.18 -8.85
N GLN A 180 -5.68 0.29 -7.69
CA GLN A 180 -4.29 0.73 -7.55
C GLN A 180 -3.33 -0.21 -8.28
N PHE A 181 -3.52 -1.52 -8.19
CA PHE A 181 -2.74 -2.52 -8.91
C PHE A 181 -2.75 -2.26 -10.42
N VAL A 182 -3.95 -2.07 -10.99
CA VAL A 182 -4.10 -1.81 -12.43
C VAL A 182 -3.44 -0.49 -12.83
N LEU A 183 -3.69 0.58 -12.06
CA LEU A 183 -3.11 1.89 -12.34
C LEU A 183 -1.59 1.88 -12.24
N MET A 184 -1.04 1.21 -11.24
CA MET A 184 0.39 1.12 -10.99
C MET A 184 1.14 0.46 -12.14
N TYR A 185 0.73 -0.75 -12.52
CA TYR A 185 1.36 -1.45 -13.65
C TYR A 185 1.05 -0.77 -14.99
N GLY A 186 -0.15 -0.21 -15.15
CA GLY A 186 -0.51 0.58 -16.33
C GLY A 186 0.38 1.81 -16.49
N CYS A 187 0.61 2.57 -15.42
CA CYS A 187 1.51 3.71 -15.42
C CYS A 187 2.94 3.31 -15.80
N PHE A 188 3.47 2.21 -15.25
CA PHE A 188 4.80 1.74 -15.65
C PHE A 188 4.89 1.26 -17.09
N ALA A 189 3.87 0.54 -17.57
CA ALA A 189 3.82 0.06 -18.94
C ALA A 189 3.82 1.22 -19.95
N LEU A 190 3.25 2.36 -19.59
CA LEU A 190 3.29 3.59 -20.39
C LEU A 190 4.59 4.39 -20.19
N LEU A 191 5.06 4.51 -18.94
CA LEU A 191 6.21 5.32 -18.58
C LEU A 191 7.52 4.76 -19.13
N LEU A 192 7.70 3.43 -19.10
CA LEU A 192 8.96 2.80 -19.49
C LEU A 192 9.30 3.02 -20.98
N PRO A 193 8.40 2.78 -21.96
CA PRO A 193 8.70 3.08 -23.36
C PRO A 193 9.00 4.57 -23.60
N VAL A 194 8.23 5.47 -22.98
CA VAL A 194 8.44 6.93 -23.10
C VAL A 194 9.81 7.33 -22.57
N ALA A 195 10.21 6.76 -21.43
CA ALA A 195 11.52 7.00 -20.83
C ALA A 195 12.64 6.47 -21.72
N LEU A 196 12.49 5.27 -22.29
CA LEU A 196 13.48 4.67 -23.18
C LEU A 196 13.68 5.46 -24.46
N VAL A 197 12.61 5.94 -25.10
CA VAL A 197 12.71 6.80 -26.29
C VAL A 197 13.45 8.10 -25.95
N ARG A 198 13.11 8.73 -24.82
CA ARG A 198 13.78 9.98 -24.41
C ARG A 198 15.23 9.81 -23.97
N ALA A 199 15.59 8.64 -23.43
CA ALA A 199 16.96 8.34 -23.02
C ALA A 199 17.83 7.85 -24.19
N GLY A 200 17.22 7.19 -25.18
CA GLY A 200 17.90 6.65 -26.35
C GLY A 200 18.17 7.67 -27.47
N GLY A 201 17.42 8.78 -27.52
CA GLY A 201 17.45 9.73 -28.63
C GLY A 201 16.48 9.36 -29.74
#